data_AF-A0A5J2CGS6-F1
#
_entry.id   AF-A0A5J2CGS6-F1
#
_cell.length_a   1.000
_cell.length_b   1.000
_cell.length_c   1.000
_cell.angle_alpha   90.00
_cell.angle_beta   90.00
_cell.angle_gamma   90.00
#
_symmetry.space_group_name_H-M   'P 1'
#
loop_
_entity.id
_entity.type
_entity.pdbx_description
1 polymer ?
#
loop_
_entity_poly.entity_id
_entity_poly.type
_entity_poly.pdbx_seq_one_letter_code
_entity_poly.pdbx_strand_id
1 'polypeptide(L)'
;MQGEVDEQQPNEIMSEFGYYPVEVNIETEQFSLLTLPGLAEKVERVNNDKNVVKGWIYPGNQEVYNLNGGITTMPYSHRVFGMPKTHTLKLKNTSSLETLNFVVWCLSFFKGIRLTTTDAGFLDATTTKPTKLTDFILVGCTEKEVIELALNYINGKQKDAHSPKRIAAVVHALFLSQNPQYLSFEKFQFLYMALDGCFALSWAEHDKAPDKKPPNHYKRLKWMCKIYGLSIPAWVSGEKNISGIRNDNFHEAIFLGQPLGFSSVNNSQYGNDILLQMQALVCRLLVAILSVNDCSYLKSSVNSRDYDSLKIN
;
A
#
# COMPACT_ATOMS: atom_id res chain seq x y z
N MET A 1 -22.74 -51.77 8.32
CA MET A 1 -22.91 -50.46 7.65
C MET A 1 -21.90 -49.51 8.26
N GLN A 2 -20.74 -49.41 7.61
CA GLN A 2 -19.73 -48.40 7.94
C GLN A 2 -20.23 -47.05 7.42
N GLY A 3 -20.19 -46.03 8.28
CA GLY A 3 -20.48 -44.66 7.90
C GLY A 3 -19.37 -44.14 7.00
N GLU A 4 -19.75 -43.60 5.85
CA GLU A 4 -18.91 -42.71 5.07
C GLU A 4 -18.76 -41.42 5.89
N VAL A 5 -17.56 -41.23 6.44
CA VAL A 5 -17.11 -39.91 6.90
C VAL A 5 -16.74 -39.18 5.63
N ASP A 6 -17.58 -38.23 5.23
CA ASP A 6 -17.30 -37.29 4.16
C ASP A 6 -16.06 -36.47 4.59
N GLU A 7 -14.87 -36.88 4.12
CA GLU A 7 -13.65 -36.08 4.24
C GLU A 7 -13.85 -34.81 3.42
N GLN A 8 -14.39 -33.77 4.05
CA GLN A 8 -14.38 -32.42 3.49
C GLN A 8 -12.94 -32.09 3.11
N GLN A 9 -12.67 -32.00 1.80
CA GLN A 9 -11.38 -31.53 1.31
C GLN A 9 -11.03 -30.23 2.03
N PRO A 10 -9.80 -30.09 2.56
CA PRO A 10 -9.40 -28.86 3.22
C PRO A 10 -9.57 -27.71 2.22
N ASN A 11 -10.37 -26.71 2.59
CA ASN A 11 -10.50 -25.47 1.84
C ASN A 11 -9.18 -24.71 1.96
N GLU A 12 -8.23 -25.01 1.08
CA GLU A 12 -6.93 -24.35 1.05
C GLU A 12 -6.70 -23.62 -0.27
N ILE A 13 -5.92 -22.54 -0.20
CA ILE A 13 -5.45 -21.80 -1.37
C ILE A 13 -3.99 -21.43 -1.21
N MET A 14 -3.25 -21.47 -2.31
CA MET A 14 -1.83 -21.18 -2.35
C MET A 14 -1.48 -20.31 -3.55
N SER A 15 -0.56 -19.37 -3.37
CA SER A 15 -0.04 -18.55 -4.47
C SER A 15 1.38 -18.08 -4.20
N GLU A 16 2.18 -17.98 -5.27
CA GLU A 16 3.48 -17.32 -5.24
C GLU A 16 3.31 -15.80 -5.30
N PHE A 17 4.17 -15.06 -4.59
CA PHE A 17 4.10 -13.61 -4.59
C PHE A 17 5.47 -12.93 -4.42
N GLY A 18 5.51 -11.68 -4.88
CA GLY A 18 6.47 -10.64 -4.52
C GLY A 18 7.94 -10.88 -4.89
N TYR A 19 8.69 -9.79 -4.91
CA TYR A 19 10.13 -9.80 -4.66
C TYR A 19 10.34 -9.32 -3.23
N TYR A 20 10.73 -10.23 -2.35
CA TYR A 20 11.02 -9.93 -0.95
C TYR A 20 12.42 -10.48 -0.61
N PRO A 21 13.42 -9.61 -0.38
CA PRO A 21 14.82 -10.03 -0.23
C PRO A 21 15.16 -10.46 1.20
N VAL A 22 14.26 -11.19 1.85
CA VAL A 22 14.42 -11.67 3.23
C VAL A 22 13.91 -13.10 3.27
N GLU A 23 14.67 -14.00 3.87
CA GLU A 23 14.25 -15.38 4.06
C GLU A 23 13.22 -15.46 5.19
N VAL A 24 12.09 -16.11 4.90
CA VAL A 24 11.01 -16.36 5.85
C VAL A 24 10.44 -17.76 5.61
N ASN A 25 10.39 -18.55 6.68
CA ASN A 25 9.78 -19.88 6.68
C ASN A 25 8.93 -20.02 7.96
N ILE A 26 7.62 -19.91 7.81
CA ILE A 26 6.64 -19.91 8.89
C ILE A 26 5.58 -20.97 8.56
N GLU A 27 5.31 -21.83 9.54
CA GLU A 27 4.25 -22.82 9.47
C GLU A 27 3.35 -22.67 10.70
N THR A 28 2.04 -22.58 10.48
CA THR A 28 1.03 -22.47 11.55
C THR A 28 -0.18 -23.31 11.20
N GLU A 29 -1.13 -23.45 12.13
CA GLU A 29 -2.41 -24.13 11.86
C GLU A 29 -3.28 -23.40 10.81
N GLN A 30 -3.09 -22.08 10.62
CA GLN A 30 -3.94 -21.27 9.73
C GLN A 30 -3.33 -21.01 8.36
N PHE A 31 -2.00 -20.94 8.27
CA PHE A 31 -1.28 -20.61 7.05
C PHE A 31 0.17 -21.13 7.08
N SER A 32 0.79 -21.14 5.91
CA SER A 32 2.25 -21.22 5.76
C SER A 32 2.79 -20.14 4.84
N LEU A 33 3.95 -19.59 5.19
CA LEU A 33 4.70 -18.63 4.39
C LEU A 33 6.11 -19.22 4.20
N LEU A 34 6.44 -19.60 2.97
CA LEU A 34 7.70 -20.26 2.66
C LEU A 34 8.50 -19.48 1.62
N THR A 35 9.81 -19.47 1.80
CA THR A 35 10.75 -18.93 0.81
C THR A 35 10.88 -19.91 -0.34
N LEU A 36 10.74 -19.41 -1.58
CA LEU A 36 10.98 -20.20 -2.78
C LEU A 36 12.48 -20.46 -2.99
N PRO A 37 12.85 -21.58 -3.63
CA PRO A 37 14.23 -21.84 -4.00
C PRO A 37 14.86 -20.71 -4.83
N GLY A 38 16.18 -20.55 -4.67
CA GLY A 38 16.98 -19.57 -5.41
C GLY A 38 16.78 -18.11 -4.96
N LEU A 39 16.39 -17.86 -3.70
CA LEU A 39 16.23 -16.49 -3.20
C LEU A 39 17.50 -15.66 -3.40
N ALA A 40 18.66 -16.18 -3.00
CA ALA A 40 19.94 -15.47 -3.11
C ALA A 40 20.25 -15.04 -4.56
N GLU A 41 20.10 -15.96 -5.51
CA GLU A 41 20.30 -15.68 -6.95
C GLU A 41 19.31 -14.65 -7.49
N LYS A 42 18.03 -14.73 -7.10
CA LYS A 42 17.00 -13.76 -7.49
C LYS A 42 17.31 -12.37 -6.94
N VAL A 43 17.77 -12.27 -5.69
CA VAL A 43 18.16 -11.02 -5.04
C VAL A 43 19.41 -10.42 -5.69
N GLU A 44 20.42 -11.25 -5.96
CA GLU A 44 21.63 -10.82 -6.66
C GLU A 44 21.30 -10.29 -8.06
N ARG A 45 20.49 -11.03 -8.82
CA ARG A 45 20.05 -10.61 -10.16
C ARG A 45 19.32 -9.28 -10.15
N VAL A 46 18.40 -9.07 -9.20
CA VAL A 46 17.67 -7.80 -9.08
C VAL A 46 18.62 -6.68 -8.67
N ASN A 47 19.47 -6.88 -7.66
CA ASN A 47 20.38 -5.83 -7.18
C ASN A 47 21.43 -5.42 -8.23
N ASN A 48 21.82 -6.35 -9.10
CA ASN A 48 22.78 -6.11 -10.19
C ASN A 48 22.11 -5.70 -11.51
N ASP A 49 20.78 -5.58 -11.56
CA ASP A 49 20.08 -5.12 -12.76
C ASP A 49 20.51 -3.68 -13.08
N LYS A 50 20.85 -3.43 -14.35
CA LYS A 50 21.29 -2.11 -14.83
C LYS A 50 20.25 -1.00 -14.60
N ASN A 51 18.98 -1.37 -14.47
CA ASN A 51 17.88 -0.45 -14.22
C ASN A 51 17.61 -0.25 -12.71
N VAL A 52 18.43 -0.80 -11.81
CA VAL A 52 18.40 -0.46 -10.40
C VAL A 52 19.22 0.80 -10.13
N VAL A 53 18.54 1.84 -9.67
CA VAL A 53 19.15 3.12 -9.30
C VAL A 53 18.70 3.51 -7.90
N LYS A 54 19.66 3.66 -6.98
CA LYS A 54 19.42 4.10 -5.58
C LYS A 54 18.35 3.27 -4.84
N GLY A 55 18.31 1.96 -5.10
CA GLY A 55 17.37 1.03 -4.46
C GLY A 55 15.96 1.01 -5.07
N TRP A 56 15.78 1.62 -6.24
CA TRP A 56 14.57 1.51 -7.06
C TRP A 56 14.90 0.80 -8.36
N ILE A 57 14.08 -0.15 -8.76
CA ILE A 57 14.14 -0.77 -10.09
C ILE A 57 13.14 -0.08 -11.01
N TYR A 58 13.62 0.26 -12.21
CA TYR A 58 12.82 0.84 -13.28
C TYR A 58 12.67 -0.17 -14.42
N PRO A 59 11.57 -0.13 -15.18
CA PRO A 59 11.46 -0.88 -16.41
C PRO A 59 12.49 -0.37 -17.41
N GLY A 60 13.16 -1.30 -18.11
CA GLY A 60 14.00 -0.96 -19.25
C GLY A 60 13.18 -0.38 -20.42
N ASN A 61 13.89 0.07 -21.46
CA ASN A 61 13.28 0.53 -22.71
C ASN A 61 12.37 -0.56 -23.29
N GLN A 62 11.25 -0.14 -23.88
CA GLN A 62 10.35 -1.06 -24.53
C GLN A 62 10.97 -1.63 -25.81
N GLU A 63 10.82 -2.94 -26.01
CA GLU A 63 11.20 -3.62 -27.24
C GLU A 63 9.97 -3.97 -28.06
N VAL A 64 9.99 -3.64 -29.36
CA VAL A 64 8.91 -3.97 -30.31
C VAL A 64 9.45 -4.93 -31.35
N TYR A 65 8.77 -6.07 -31.47
CA TYR A 65 9.06 -7.08 -32.49
C TYR A 65 8.35 -6.69 -33.78
N ASN A 66 9.15 -6.40 -34.81
CA ASN A 66 8.64 -6.09 -36.13
C ASN A 66 8.17 -7.36 -36.84
N LEU A 67 7.19 -7.24 -37.75
CA LEU A 67 6.69 -8.36 -38.56
C LEU A 67 7.79 -9.07 -39.38
N ASN A 68 8.90 -8.37 -39.64
CA ASN A 68 10.05 -8.89 -40.37
C ASN A 68 11.10 -9.57 -39.46
N GLY A 69 10.80 -9.78 -38.16
CA GLY A 69 11.67 -10.45 -37.19
C GLY A 69 12.75 -9.57 -36.54
N GLY A 70 12.81 -8.27 -36.87
CA GLY A 70 13.71 -7.32 -36.20
C GLY A 70 13.16 -6.81 -34.87
N ILE A 71 14.05 -6.48 -33.92
CA ILE A 71 13.69 -5.85 -32.64
C ILE A 71 14.05 -4.36 -32.70
N THR A 72 13.07 -3.50 -32.42
CA THR A 72 13.29 -2.06 -32.27
C THR A 72 13.20 -1.68 -30.79
N THR A 73 14.25 -1.06 -30.25
CA THR A 73 14.22 -0.44 -28.92
C THR A 73 13.57 0.93 -29.01
N MET A 74 12.48 1.14 -28.28
CA MET A 74 11.75 2.40 -28.25
C MET A 74 12.46 3.42 -27.36
N PRO A 75 12.26 4.74 -27.61
CA PRO A 75 12.85 5.79 -26.79
C PRO A 75 12.17 5.97 -25.42
N TYR A 76 11.20 5.12 -25.08
CA TYR A 76 10.47 5.12 -23.82
C TYR A 76 10.41 3.71 -23.21
N SER A 77 10.27 3.64 -21.89
CA SER A 77 10.24 2.38 -21.15
C SER A 77 8.88 1.68 -21.22
N HIS A 78 8.87 0.38 -20.91
CA HIS A 78 7.63 -0.24 -20.44
C HIS A 78 7.12 0.54 -19.23
N ARG A 79 5.80 0.61 -19.06
CA ARG A 79 5.23 1.19 -17.83
C ARG A 79 4.89 0.13 -16.80
N VAL A 80 4.49 -1.05 -17.25
CA VAL A 80 4.17 -2.17 -16.38
C VAL A 80 5.22 -3.25 -16.54
N PHE A 81 5.76 -3.73 -15.43
CA PHE A 81 6.75 -4.80 -15.41
C PHE A 81 6.49 -5.77 -14.25
N GLY A 82 7.19 -6.90 -14.29
CA GLY A 82 7.14 -7.93 -13.28
C GLY A 82 8.39 -7.97 -12.43
N MET A 83 8.26 -8.51 -11.22
CA MET A 83 9.37 -8.82 -10.32
C MET A 83 9.36 -10.33 -10.04
N PRO A 84 10.53 -10.97 -9.84
CA PRO A 84 10.59 -12.40 -9.61
C PRO A 84 9.85 -12.77 -8.32
N LYS A 85 9.04 -13.83 -8.39
CA LYS A 85 8.40 -14.42 -7.22
C LYS A 85 9.43 -15.07 -6.32
N THR A 86 9.35 -14.76 -5.03
CA THR A 86 10.34 -15.19 -4.02
C THR A 86 9.73 -16.00 -2.89
N HIS A 87 8.42 -15.94 -2.70
CA HIS A 87 7.73 -16.57 -1.59
C HIS A 87 6.42 -17.20 -2.04
N THR A 88 5.95 -18.16 -1.26
CA THR A 88 4.63 -18.78 -1.39
C THR A 88 3.85 -18.59 -0.09
N LEU A 89 2.61 -18.11 -0.22
CA LEU A 89 1.66 -18.06 0.88
C LEU A 89 0.58 -19.10 0.64
N LYS A 90 0.34 -19.96 1.63
CA LYS A 90 -0.77 -20.91 1.67
C LYS A 90 -1.69 -20.59 2.84
N LEU A 91 -2.98 -20.44 2.59
CA LEU A 91 -4.01 -20.32 3.63
C LEU A 91 -4.77 -21.64 3.73
N LYS A 92 -4.94 -22.18 4.94
CA LYS A 92 -5.43 -23.56 5.17
C LYS A 92 -6.93 -23.67 5.42
N ASN A 93 -7.61 -22.55 5.66
CA ASN A 93 -9.03 -22.48 6.04
C ASN A 93 -9.88 -21.61 5.10
N THR A 94 -9.41 -21.38 3.88
CA THR A 94 -10.16 -20.64 2.86
C THR A 94 -9.70 -21.02 1.46
N SER A 95 -10.61 -20.96 0.49
CA SER A 95 -10.32 -21.03 -0.95
C SER A 95 -10.39 -19.64 -1.63
N SER A 96 -10.51 -18.56 -0.84
CA SER A 96 -10.69 -17.20 -1.37
C SER A 96 -9.36 -16.58 -1.83
N LEU A 97 -9.22 -16.40 -3.15
CA LEU A 97 -8.11 -15.65 -3.73
C LEU A 97 -8.10 -14.19 -3.29
N GLU A 98 -9.28 -13.61 -3.04
CA GLU A 98 -9.37 -12.24 -2.51
C GLU A 98 -8.75 -12.14 -1.12
N THR A 99 -9.01 -13.11 -0.24
CA THR A 99 -8.43 -13.19 1.10
C THR A 99 -6.92 -13.36 1.02
N LEU A 100 -6.42 -14.26 0.17
CA LEU A 100 -4.98 -14.44 -0.02
C LEU A 100 -4.31 -13.15 -0.51
N ASN A 101 -4.88 -12.52 -1.54
CA ASN A 101 -4.34 -11.26 -2.07
C ASN A 101 -4.34 -10.17 -1.01
N PHE A 102 -5.41 -10.06 -0.22
CA PHE A 102 -5.49 -9.11 0.88
C PHE A 102 -4.38 -9.32 1.91
N VAL A 103 -4.12 -10.56 2.34
CA VAL A 103 -3.02 -10.87 3.27
C VAL A 103 -1.66 -10.46 2.69
N VAL A 104 -1.41 -10.76 1.40
CA VAL A 104 -0.19 -10.31 0.70
C VAL A 104 -0.07 -8.79 0.68
N TRP A 105 -1.17 -8.06 0.50
CA TRP A 105 -1.19 -6.60 0.54
C TRP A 105 -0.97 -6.01 1.93
N CYS A 106 -1.45 -6.67 2.98
CA CYS A 106 -1.13 -6.29 4.36
C CYS A 106 0.36 -6.50 4.65
N LEU A 107 0.93 -7.65 4.26
CA LEU A 107 2.38 -7.89 4.31
C LEU A 107 3.16 -6.81 3.54
N SER A 108 2.72 -6.50 2.32
CA SER A 108 3.28 -5.44 1.46
C SER A 108 3.36 -4.10 2.20
N PHE A 109 2.24 -3.69 2.82
CA PHE A 109 2.15 -2.47 3.62
C PHE A 109 3.10 -2.50 4.81
N PHE A 110 2.97 -3.46 5.70
CA PHE A 110 3.74 -3.49 6.96
C PHE A 110 5.24 -3.74 6.77
N LYS A 111 5.65 -4.42 5.68
CA LYS A 111 7.07 -4.56 5.32
C LYS A 111 7.61 -3.39 4.52
N GLY A 112 6.76 -2.44 4.11
CA GLY A 112 7.17 -1.24 3.37
C GLY A 112 7.83 -1.55 2.02
N ILE A 113 7.36 -2.59 1.32
CA ILE A 113 7.83 -3.02 -0.01
C ILE A 113 6.66 -3.57 -0.81
N ARG A 114 6.65 -3.34 -2.11
CA ARG A 114 5.53 -3.82 -2.93
C ARG A 114 5.59 -5.34 -3.14
N LEU A 115 4.63 -6.02 -2.53
CA LEU A 115 4.36 -7.45 -2.72
C LEU A 115 3.03 -7.63 -3.46
N THR A 116 3.00 -8.61 -4.37
CA THR A 116 1.78 -8.96 -5.11
C THR A 116 1.90 -10.36 -5.72
N THR A 117 0.76 -11.03 -5.85
CA THR A 117 0.61 -12.32 -6.54
C THR A 117 0.59 -12.16 -8.06
N THR A 118 0.30 -10.96 -8.59
CA THR A 118 0.20 -10.76 -10.05
C THR A 118 1.57 -10.68 -10.71
N ASP A 119 1.70 -11.21 -11.93
CA ASP A 119 2.97 -11.16 -12.68
C ASP A 119 3.26 -9.76 -13.21
N ALA A 120 2.22 -9.06 -13.67
CA ALA A 120 2.26 -7.65 -14.06
C ALA A 120 1.56 -6.82 -12.97
N GLY A 121 2.35 -6.20 -12.09
CA GLY A 121 1.82 -5.51 -10.91
C GLY A 121 2.61 -4.28 -10.46
N PHE A 122 3.72 -3.98 -11.13
CA PHE A 122 4.60 -2.86 -10.81
C PHE A 122 4.51 -1.81 -11.91
N LEU A 123 4.21 -0.57 -11.53
CA LEU A 123 4.00 0.55 -12.45
C LEU A 123 5.14 1.56 -12.31
N ASP A 124 5.82 1.84 -13.42
CA ASP A 124 6.89 2.81 -13.64
C ASP A 124 8.18 2.63 -12.79
N ALA A 125 8.07 2.29 -11.50
CA ALA A 125 9.20 1.93 -10.65
C ALA A 125 8.73 1.20 -9.39
N THR A 126 9.61 0.43 -8.74
CA THR A 126 9.37 -0.07 -7.39
C THR A 126 10.65 -0.15 -6.57
N THR A 127 10.54 -0.05 -5.25
CA THR A 127 11.71 -0.24 -4.36
C THR A 127 12.15 -1.70 -4.38
N THR A 128 13.47 -1.93 -4.35
CA THR A 128 14.06 -3.25 -4.11
C THR A 128 14.37 -3.48 -2.63
N LYS A 129 14.12 -2.48 -1.78
CA LYS A 129 14.43 -2.51 -0.35
C LYS A 129 13.15 -2.50 0.50
N PRO A 130 13.04 -3.39 1.51
CA PRO A 130 12.04 -3.28 2.57
C PRO A 130 12.10 -1.93 3.30
N THR A 131 11.03 -1.63 4.05
CA THR A 131 10.83 -0.44 4.88
C THR A 131 10.87 0.91 4.13
N LYS A 132 10.92 0.91 2.80
CA LYS A 132 11.02 2.14 2.00
C LYS A 132 9.70 2.83 1.72
N LEU A 133 8.59 2.08 1.75
CA LEU A 133 7.27 2.59 1.31
C LEU A 133 6.32 2.98 2.45
N THR A 134 6.81 2.97 3.69
CA THR A 134 6.09 3.38 4.90
C THR A 134 6.95 4.38 5.67
N ASP A 135 6.37 5.04 6.67
CA ASP A 135 7.06 5.97 7.58
C ASP A 135 7.37 5.33 8.95
N PHE A 136 7.20 4.02 9.07
CA PHE A 136 7.47 3.26 10.28
C PHE A 136 8.32 2.02 10.02
N ILE A 137 8.92 1.51 11.09
CA ILE A 137 9.60 0.21 11.14
C ILE A 137 8.90 -0.64 12.20
N LEU A 138 8.63 -1.91 11.86
CA LEU A 138 8.10 -2.88 12.82
C LEU A 138 9.17 -3.25 13.86
N VAL A 139 8.80 -3.19 15.14
CA VAL A 139 9.67 -3.56 16.25
C VAL A 139 9.07 -4.73 17.02
N GLY A 140 9.81 -5.84 17.09
CA GLY A 140 9.37 -7.03 17.82
C GLY A 140 8.23 -7.80 17.15
N CYS A 141 7.95 -7.54 15.87
CA CYS A 141 6.93 -8.22 15.08
C CYS A 141 7.58 -8.93 13.89
N THR A 142 7.10 -10.14 13.61
CA THR A 142 7.49 -10.94 12.44
C THR A 142 6.38 -10.90 11.39
N GLU A 143 6.63 -11.53 10.24
CA GLU A 143 5.62 -11.74 9.21
C GLU A 143 4.42 -12.54 9.74
N LYS A 144 4.61 -13.37 10.77
CA LYS A 144 3.54 -14.13 11.40
C LYS A 144 2.48 -13.21 11.99
N GLU A 145 2.86 -12.27 12.85
CA GLU A 145 1.92 -11.36 13.52
C GLU A 145 1.18 -10.48 12.50
N VAL A 146 1.84 -10.10 11.40
CA VAL A 146 1.22 -9.34 10.30
C VAL A 146 0.15 -10.16 9.58
N ILE A 147 0.42 -11.44 9.28
CA ILE A 147 -0.54 -12.33 8.63
C ILE A 147 -1.72 -12.59 9.56
N GLU A 148 -1.46 -12.89 10.83
CA GLU A 148 -2.49 -13.10 11.85
C GLU A 148 -3.38 -11.86 12.01
N LEU A 149 -2.78 -10.66 12.04
CA LEU A 149 -3.51 -9.39 12.06
C LEU A 149 -4.45 -9.25 10.84
N ALA A 150 -3.95 -9.56 9.64
CA ALA A 150 -4.76 -9.49 8.41
C ALA A 150 -5.91 -10.50 8.45
N LEU A 151 -5.65 -11.75 8.85
CA LEU A 151 -6.68 -12.78 8.98
C LEU A 151 -7.73 -12.39 10.04
N ASN A 152 -7.31 -11.82 11.16
CA ASN A 152 -8.22 -11.31 12.19
C ASN A 152 -9.08 -10.15 11.67
N TYR A 153 -8.51 -9.23 10.89
CA TYR A 153 -9.23 -8.11 10.29
C TYR A 153 -10.36 -8.61 9.36
N ILE A 154 -10.06 -9.51 8.43
CA ILE A 154 -11.03 -9.95 7.42
C ILE A 154 -12.12 -10.86 8.00
N ASN A 155 -11.83 -11.57 9.09
CA ASN A 155 -12.81 -12.38 9.83
C ASN A 155 -13.70 -11.53 10.77
N GLY A 156 -13.47 -10.22 10.87
CA GLY A 156 -14.24 -9.31 11.71
C GLY A 156 -15.67 -9.08 11.22
N LYS A 157 -16.64 -8.99 12.15
CA LYS A 157 -18.08 -8.90 11.85
C LYS A 157 -18.55 -7.60 11.18
N GLN A 158 -17.75 -6.54 11.20
CA GLN A 158 -18.15 -5.18 10.75
C GLN A 158 -17.55 -4.76 9.41
N LYS A 159 -17.09 -5.70 8.58
CA LYS A 159 -16.39 -5.38 7.33
C LYS A 159 -17.31 -5.37 6.13
N ASP A 160 -17.20 -4.31 5.33
CA ASP A 160 -17.84 -4.22 4.03
C ASP A 160 -17.18 -5.20 3.06
N ALA A 161 -17.95 -5.83 2.17
CA ALA A 161 -17.42 -6.80 1.20
C ALA A 161 -16.33 -6.22 0.29
N HIS A 162 -16.24 -4.90 0.13
CA HIS A 162 -15.22 -4.25 -0.69
C HIS A 162 -13.97 -3.86 0.11
N SER A 163 -13.96 -4.06 1.44
CA SER A 163 -12.85 -3.64 2.31
C SER A 163 -11.51 -4.26 1.90
N PRO A 164 -11.40 -5.57 1.59
CA PRO A 164 -10.13 -6.16 1.19
C PRO A 164 -9.52 -5.50 -0.05
N LYS A 165 -10.34 -5.31 -1.10
CA LYS A 165 -9.95 -4.61 -2.34
C LYS A 165 -9.61 -3.14 -2.11
N ARG A 166 -10.36 -2.46 -1.24
CA ARG A 166 -10.16 -1.04 -0.94
C ARG A 166 -8.88 -0.81 -0.15
N ILE A 167 -8.53 -1.67 0.80
CA ILE A 167 -7.22 -1.63 1.50
C ILE A 167 -6.10 -1.83 0.48
N ALA A 168 -6.17 -2.85 -0.37
CA ALA A 168 -5.17 -3.07 -1.42
C ALA A 168 -5.01 -1.83 -2.32
N ALA A 169 -6.12 -1.18 -2.71
CA ALA A 169 -6.09 0.04 -3.51
C ALA A 169 -5.44 1.23 -2.77
N VAL A 170 -5.73 1.43 -1.47
CA VAL A 170 -5.12 2.50 -0.66
C VAL A 170 -3.62 2.27 -0.51
N VAL A 171 -3.20 1.04 -0.18
CA VAL A 171 -1.76 0.68 -0.10
C VAL A 171 -1.08 0.89 -1.45
N HIS A 172 -1.72 0.49 -2.55
CA HIS A 172 -1.19 0.71 -3.89
C HIS A 172 -0.99 2.21 -4.18
N ALA A 173 -2.00 3.03 -3.94
CA ALA A 173 -1.93 4.47 -4.18
C ALA A 173 -0.85 5.13 -3.32
N LEU A 174 -0.74 4.75 -2.04
CA LEU A 174 0.36 5.19 -1.16
C LEU A 174 1.73 4.87 -1.77
N PHE A 175 1.90 3.66 -2.30
CA PHE A 175 3.18 3.22 -2.88
C PHE A 175 3.50 3.92 -4.20
N LEU A 176 2.50 4.11 -5.07
CA LEU A 176 2.66 4.86 -6.33
C LEU A 176 3.07 6.31 -6.09
N SER A 177 2.53 6.95 -5.05
CA SER A 177 2.89 8.33 -4.71
C SER A 177 4.37 8.54 -4.37
N GLN A 178 5.10 7.45 -4.12
CA GLN A 178 6.51 7.48 -3.72
C GLN A 178 7.45 7.26 -4.89
N ASN A 179 6.94 7.05 -6.12
CA ASN A 179 7.78 6.93 -7.30
C ASN A 179 8.71 8.16 -7.43
N PRO A 180 10.04 7.97 -7.54
CA PRO A 180 10.99 9.08 -7.63
C PRO A 180 10.78 9.99 -8.84
N GLN A 181 10.22 9.48 -9.94
CA GLN A 181 10.02 10.22 -11.18
C GLN A 181 8.73 11.03 -11.23
N TYR A 182 7.77 10.77 -10.33
CA TYR A 182 6.49 11.47 -10.36
C TYR A 182 6.60 12.93 -9.93
N LEU A 183 5.88 13.78 -10.64
CA LEU A 183 5.71 15.19 -10.37
C LEU A 183 4.86 15.38 -9.11
N SER A 184 4.99 16.55 -8.48
CA SER A 184 4.31 16.83 -7.20
C SER A 184 2.79 16.67 -7.27
N PHE A 185 2.16 17.02 -8.40
CA PHE A 185 0.71 16.89 -8.58
C PHE A 185 0.28 15.42 -8.69
N GLU A 186 1.07 14.55 -9.33
CA GLU A 186 0.76 13.12 -9.46
C GLU A 186 0.83 12.45 -8.10
N LYS A 187 1.90 12.74 -7.34
CA LYS A 187 2.06 12.28 -5.96
C LYS A 187 0.89 12.72 -5.09
N PHE A 188 0.50 13.99 -5.22
CA PHE A 188 -0.65 14.55 -4.53
C PHE A 188 -1.95 13.81 -4.86
N GLN A 189 -2.22 13.55 -6.14
CA GLN A 189 -3.41 12.83 -6.58
C GLN A 189 -3.47 11.43 -5.97
N PHE A 190 -2.38 10.67 -6.02
CA PHE A 190 -2.32 9.34 -5.42
C PHE A 190 -2.54 9.37 -3.90
N LEU A 191 -1.92 10.31 -3.20
CA LEU A 191 -2.09 10.45 -1.76
C LEU A 191 -3.51 10.86 -1.38
N TYR A 192 -4.13 11.77 -2.14
CA TYR A 192 -5.50 12.16 -1.88
C TYR A 192 -6.48 11.01 -2.16
N MET A 193 -6.27 10.24 -3.22
CA MET A 193 -7.04 9.01 -3.48
C MET A 193 -6.90 8.00 -2.34
N ALA A 194 -5.70 7.82 -1.80
CA ALA A 194 -5.47 6.96 -0.63
C ALA A 194 -6.24 7.47 0.61
N LEU A 195 -6.22 8.78 0.88
CA LEU A 195 -6.97 9.40 1.98
C LEU A 195 -8.50 9.24 1.83
N ASP A 196 -9.05 9.45 0.63
CA ASP A 196 -10.47 9.23 0.37
C ASP A 196 -10.83 7.73 0.47
N GLY A 197 -9.92 6.84 0.09
CA GLY A 197 -10.06 5.40 0.28
C GLY A 197 -10.09 5.00 1.77
N CYS A 198 -9.21 5.56 2.60
CA CYS A 198 -9.27 5.42 4.05
C CYS A 198 -10.62 5.90 4.60
N PHE A 199 -11.12 7.05 4.15
CA PHE A 199 -12.42 7.55 4.58
C PHE A 199 -13.55 6.58 4.22
N ALA A 200 -13.55 6.04 3.01
CA ALA A 200 -14.57 5.08 2.59
C ALA A 200 -14.53 3.77 3.39
N LEU A 201 -13.34 3.32 3.84
CA LEU A 201 -13.20 2.21 4.79
C LEU A 201 -13.81 2.58 6.14
N SER A 202 -13.33 3.66 6.76
CA SER A 202 -13.75 4.09 8.08
C SER A 202 -15.25 4.41 8.17
N TRP A 203 -15.81 5.06 7.15
CA TRP A 203 -17.24 5.36 7.09
C TRP A 203 -18.08 4.07 7.06
N ALA A 204 -17.61 3.06 6.33
CA ALA A 204 -18.31 1.79 6.22
C ALA A 204 -18.32 0.99 7.53
N GLU A 205 -17.29 1.14 8.35
CA GLU A 205 -17.14 0.42 9.62
C GLU A 205 -17.81 1.14 10.81
N HIS A 206 -17.76 2.49 10.88
CA HIS A 206 -18.16 3.21 12.08
C HIS A 206 -19.58 3.79 12.07
N ASP A 207 -20.11 4.20 10.92
CA ASP A 207 -21.19 5.21 10.92
C ASP A 207 -22.23 5.06 9.80
N LYS A 208 -22.42 3.84 9.26
CA LYS A 208 -23.52 3.51 8.30
C LYS A 208 -24.91 3.49 8.97
N ALA A 209 -25.26 4.47 9.79
CA ALA A 209 -26.65 4.67 10.20
C ALA A 209 -27.46 5.24 9.02
N PRO A 210 -28.69 4.72 8.73
CA PRO A 210 -29.47 5.10 7.54
C PRO A 210 -29.68 6.61 7.37
N ASP A 211 -29.78 7.35 8.47
CA ASP A 211 -30.10 8.78 8.49
C ASP A 211 -28.87 9.69 8.58
N LYS A 212 -27.66 9.12 8.69
CA LYS A 212 -26.44 9.89 8.91
C LYS A 212 -25.76 10.19 7.58
N LYS A 213 -25.66 11.48 7.25
CA LYS A 213 -24.94 11.92 6.05
C LYS A 213 -23.42 11.88 6.27
N PRO A 214 -22.64 11.43 5.28
CA PRO A 214 -21.18 11.46 5.38
C PRO A 214 -20.67 12.89 5.52
N PRO A 215 -19.57 13.12 6.26
CA PRO A 215 -18.87 14.40 6.24
C PRO A 215 -18.52 14.81 4.81
N ASN A 216 -18.68 16.10 4.50
CA ASN A 216 -18.20 16.66 3.23
C ASN A 216 -16.67 16.54 3.14
N HIS A 217 -16.10 16.63 1.93
CA HIS A 217 -14.67 16.40 1.71
C HIS A 217 -13.75 17.19 2.66
N TYR A 218 -14.07 18.47 2.91
CA TYR A 218 -13.35 19.33 3.85
C TYR A 218 -13.28 18.76 5.28
N LYS A 219 -14.33 18.08 5.73
CA LYS A 219 -14.46 17.56 7.10
C LYS A 219 -13.97 16.11 7.26
N ARG A 220 -13.78 15.34 6.18
CA ARG A 220 -13.46 13.90 6.22
C ARG A 220 -12.17 13.61 6.99
N LEU A 221 -11.09 14.30 6.66
CA LEU A 221 -9.78 14.07 7.30
C LEU A 221 -9.83 14.37 8.80
N LYS A 222 -10.43 15.50 9.18
CA LYS A 222 -10.64 15.87 10.59
C LYS A 222 -11.50 14.86 11.33
N TRP A 223 -12.53 14.32 10.68
CA TRP A 223 -13.40 13.29 11.23
C TRP A 223 -12.64 11.97 11.47
N MET A 224 -11.87 11.49 10.48
CA MET A 224 -11.06 10.28 10.64
C MET A 224 -10.01 10.41 11.75
N CYS A 225 -9.28 11.54 11.78
CA CYS A 225 -8.29 11.78 12.82
C CYS A 225 -8.92 11.74 14.21
N LYS A 226 -10.13 12.29 14.38
CA LYS A 226 -10.86 12.22 15.66
C LYS A 226 -11.26 10.80 16.04
N ILE A 227 -11.79 10.03 15.09
CA ILE A 227 -12.25 8.65 15.35
C ILE A 227 -11.09 7.75 15.78
N TYR A 228 -9.95 7.86 15.11
CA TYR A 228 -8.78 7.03 15.43
C TYR A 228 -7.83 7.67 16.46
N GLY A 229 -8.19 8.82 17.03
CA GLY A 229 -7.38 9.50 18.04
C GLY A 229 -6.01 10.00 17.51
N LEU A 230 -5.91 10.31 16.22
CA LEU A 230 -4.70 10.81 15.56
C LEU A 230 -4.53 12.32 15.77
N SER A 231 -3.28 12.76 15.79
CA SER A 231 -2.93 14.18 15.72
C SER A 231 -3.42 14.79 14.40
N ILE A 232 -4.19 15.89 14.46
CA ILE A 232 -4.75 16.55 13.27
C ILE A 232 -3.68 17.49 12.68
N PRO A 233 -3.22 17.27 11.43
CA PRO A 233 -2.25 18.16 10.80
C PRO A 233 -2.85 19.55 10.51
N ALA A 234 -2.01 20.59 10.52
CA ALA A 234 -2.47 21.98 10.33
C ALA A 234 -3.21 22.20 9.00
N TRP A 235 -2.78 21.54 7.92
CA TRP A 235 -3.39 21.60 6.58
C TRP A 235 -4.73 20.85 6.46
N VAL A 236 -5.17 20.15 7.51
CA VAL A 236 -6.49 19.51 7.60
C VAL A 236 -7.54 20.43 8.23
N SER A 237 -7.15 21.32 9.14
CA SER A 237 -8.11 22.10 9.95
C SER A 237 -7.93 23.61 9.90
N GLY A 238 -6.94 24.13 9.17
CA GLY A 238 -6.70 25.56 9.02
C GLY A 238 -7.34 26.19 7.78
N GLU A 239 -7.19 27.53 7.66
CA GLU A 239 -7.63 28.33 6.50
C GLU A 239 -7.00 27.83 5.18
N LYS A 240 -5.79 27.27 5.27
CA LYS A 240 -5.09 26.61 4.17
C LYS A 240 -5.41 25.12 4.14
N ASN A 241 -6.66 24.77 3.90
CA ASN A 241 -7.08 23.38 3.75
C ASN A 241 -6.68 22.82 2.39
N ILE A 242 -6.15 21.60 2.38
CA ILE A 242 -5.74 20.92 1.15
C ILE A 242 -6.90 20.56 0.22
N SER A 243 -8.15 20.59 0.70
CA SER A 243 -9.35 20.37 -0.10
C SER A 243 -9.50 21.37 -1.24
N GLY A 244 -9.00 22.61 -1.07
CA GLY A 244 -8.96 23.61 -2.15
C GLY A 244 -8.04 23.16 -3.27
N ILE A 245 -6.80 22.78 -2.94
CA ILE A 245 -5.85 22.21 -3.91
C ILE A 245 -6.46 21.01 -4.62
N ARG A 246 -7.16 20.13 -3.89
CA ARG A 246 -7.85 18.99 -4.49
C ARG A 246 -8.95 19.40 -5.45
N ASN A 247 -9.74 20.42 -5.13
CA ASN A 247 -10.80 20.88 -6.03
C ASN A 247 -10.19 21.34 -7.36
N ASP A 248 -9.23 22.25 -7.30
CA ASP A 248 -8.58 22.83 -8.46
C ASP A 248 -7.83 21.76 -9.27
N ASN A 249 -7.14 20.84 -8.58
CA ASN A 249 -6.33 19.82 -9.23
C ASN A 249 -7.16 18.80 -10.00
N PHE A 250 -8.30 18.36 -9.45
CA PHE A 250 -9.12 17.31 -10.07
C PHE A 250 -10.20 17.88 -11.00
N HIS A 251 -10.70 19.09 -10.76
CA HIS A 251 -11.79 19.66 -11.55
C HIS A 251 -11.33 20.73 -12.54
N GLU A 252 -10.21 21.40 -12.28
CA GLU A 252 -9.74 22.53 -13.10
C GLU A 252 -8.36 22.28 -13.73
N ALA A 253 -7.75 21.11 -13.48
CA ALA A 253 -6.39 20.78 -13.90
C ALA A 253 -5.34 21.83 -13.43
N ILE A 254 -5.57 22.41 -12.25
CA ILE A 254 -4.71 23.43 -11.64
C ILE A 254 -4.06 22.86 -10.38
N PHE A 255 -2.73 22.93 -10.27
CA PHE A 255 -1.99 22.59 -9.06
C PHE A 255 -1.28 23.85 -8.55
N LEU A 256 -1.62 24.28 -7.33
CA LEU A 256 -1.05 25.48 -6.69
C LEU A 256 -1.15 26.75 -7.58
N GLY A 257 -2.28 26.93 -8.26
CA GLY A 257 -2.56 28.09 -9.11
C GLY A 257 -1.91 28.06 -10.50
N GLN A 258 -1.29 26.95 -10.91
CA GLN A 258 -0.68 26.76 -12.23
C GLN A 258 -1.19 25.48 -12.90
N PRO A 259 -1.06 25.33 -14.23
CA PRO A 259 -1.33 24.06 -14.91
C PRO A 259 -0.55 22.89 -14.28
N LEU A 260 -1.08 21.67 -14.40
CA LEU A 260 -0.41 20.46 -13.91
C LEU A 260 1.03 20.36 -14.45
N GLY A 261 1.99 20.18 -13.54
CA GLY A 261 3.42 20.05 -13.88
C GLY A 261 4.20 21.37 -13.91
N PHE A 262 3.54 22.52 -13.78
CA PHE A 262 4.20 23.83 -13.81
C PHE A 262 4.57 24.36 -12.41
N SER A 263 4.12 23.67 -11.37
CA SER A 263 4.41 24.01 -9.97
C SER A 263 4.85 22.77 -9.18
N SER A 264 5.64 23.03 -8.13
CA SER A 264 6.03 22.03 -7.14
C SER A 264 5.53 22.45 -5.77
N VAL A 265 5.36 21.49 -4.85
CA VAL A 265 5.05 21.78 -3.44
C VAL A 265 6.18 22.52 -2.72
N ASN A 266 7.40 22.51 -3.29
CA ASN A 266 8.54 23.26 -2.80
C ASN A 266 8.23 24.77 -2.86
N ASN A 267 8.36 25.44 -1.72
CA ASN A 267 8.02 26.85 -1.47
C ASN A 267 6.52 27.17 -1.58
N SER A 268 5.64 26.19 -1.42
CA SER A 268 4.19 26.42 -1.38
C SER A 268 3.75 26.98 -0.02
N GLN A 269 2.59 27.65 -0.01
CA GLN A 269 1.98 28.18 1.21
C GLN A 269 1.59 27.11 2.26
N TYR A 270 1.66 25.82 1.88
CA TYR A 270 1.34 24.64 2.69
C TYR A 270 2.60 23.99 3.32
N GLY A 271 3.78 24.55 3.07
CA GLY A 271 5.07 24.03 3.51
C GLY A 271 5.68 23.02 2.53
N ASN A 272 6.99 22.81 2.64
CA ASN A 272 7.76 21.96 1.71
C ASN A 272 7.48 20.46 1.90
N ASP A 273 6.87 20.07 3.02
CA ASP A 273 6.74 18.67 3.43
C ASP A 273 5.31 18.13 3.38
N ILE A 274 4.37 18.83 2.71
CA ILE A 274 2.95 18.43 2.70
C ILE A 274 2.73 17.01 2.17
N LEU A 275 3.44 16.62 1.11
CA LEU A 275 3.32 15.27 0.54
C LEU A 275 3.84 14.19 1.52
N LEU A 276 4.91 14.49 2.26
CA LEU A 276 5.44 13.59 3.29
C LEU A 276 4.43 13.45 4.44
N GLN A 277 3.83 14.56 4.88
CA GLN A 277 2.80 14.53 5.93
C GLN A 277 1.55 13.77 5.50
N MET A 278 1.15 13.87 4.23
CA MET A 278 0.06 13.07 3.68
C MET A 278 0.40 11.57 3.67
N GLN A 279 1.62 11.18 3.26
CA GLN A 279 2.08 9.79 3.32
C GLN A 279 2.00 9.24 4.75
N ALA A 280 2.59 9.97 5.70
CA ALA A 280 2.61 9.64 7.12
C ALA A 280 1.18 9.52 7.71
N LEU A 281 0.27 10.41 7.31
CA LEU A 281 -1.14 10.33 7.74
C LEU A 281 -1.84 9.10 7.16
N VAL A 282 -1.63 8.78 5.87
CA VAL A 282 -2.19 7.56 5.25
C VAL A 282 -1.69 6.31 5.98
N CYS A 283 -0.40 6.24 6.33
CA CYS A 283 0.15 5.13 7.10
C CYS A 283 -0.54 4.97 8.46
N ARG A 284 -0.68 6.06 9.24
CA ARG A 284 -1.38 6.03 10.54
C ARG A 284 -2.84 5.59 10.40
N LEU A 285 -3.54 6.10 9.38
CA LEU A 285 -4.92 5.71 9.10
C LEU A 285 -5.03 4.22 8.75
N LEU A 286 -4.16 3.70 7.89
CA LEU A 286 -4.15 2.28 7.52
C LEU A 286 -3.86 1.38 8.74
N VAL A 287 -2.87 1.74 9.57
CA VAL A 287 -2.56 1.02 10.81
C VAL A 287 -3.77 0.98 11.73
N ALA A 288 -4.44 2.11 11.93
CA ALA A 288 -5.65 2.18 12.77
C ALA A 288 -6.84 1.41 12.17
N ILE A 289 -7.07 1.50 10.85
CA ILE A 289 -8.12 0.74 10.14
C ILE A 289 -7.89 -0.76 10.29
N LEU A 290 -6.64 -1.22 10.16
CA LEU A 290 -6.24 -2.61 10.39
C LEU A 290 -6.25 -3.01 11.88
N SER A 291 -6.82 -2.17 12.75
CA SER A 291 -7.07 -2.42 14.18
C SER A 291 -5.81 -2.55 15.05
N VAL A 292 -4.69 -1.97 14.61
CA VAL A 292 -3.47 -1.85 15.44
C VAL A 292 -3.60 -0.65 16.37
N ASN A 293 -3.36 -0.87 17.66
CA ASN A 293 -3.60 0.12 18.73
C ASN A 293 -2.31 0.67 19.36
N ASP A 294 -1.25 0.83 18.59
CA ASP A 294 -0.02 1.48 19.07
C ASP A 294 -0.23 2.99 19.22
N CYS A 295 -0.64 3.41 20.42
CA CYS A 295 -0.87 4.82 20.73
C CYS A 295 0.37 5.70 20.53
N SER A 296 1.57 5.16 20.67
CA SER A 296 2.81 5.92 20.49
C SER A 296 2.97 6.30 19.03
N TYR A 297 2.88 5.30 18.14
CA TYR A 297 2.93 5.53 16.71
C TYR A 297 1.74 6.36 16.21
N LEU A 298 0.50 6.04 16.60
CA LEU A 298 -0.69 6.72 16.08
C LEU A 298 -0.75 8.22 16.45
N LYS A 299 -0.15 8.62 17.59
CA LYS A 299 -0.11 10.02 18.04
C LYS A 299 1.16 10.76 17.64
N SER A 300 2.16 10.06 17.14
CA SER A 300 3.43 10.65 16.68
C SER A 300 3.19 11.70 15.57
N SER A 301 4.16 12.60 15.44
CA SER A 301 4.07 13.73 14.49
C SER A 301 4.21 13.26 13.06
N VAL A 302 3.29 13.69 12.18
CA VAL A 302 3.39 13.43 10.73
C VAL A 302 4.45 14.29 10.03
N ASN A 303 5.10 15.20 10.75
CA ASN A 303 6.10 16.13 10.19
C ASN A 303 7.53 15.58 10.29
N SER A 304 7.71 14.39 10.86
CA SER A 304 9.02 13.77 10.98
C SER A 304 9.50 13.20 9.64
N ARG A 305 10.83 13.22 9.44
CA ARG A 305 11.49 12.45 8.37
C ARG A 305 12.10 11.15 8.90
N ASP A 306 12.12 10.98 10.21
CA ASP A 306 12.59 9.76 10.85
C ASP A 306 11.49 8.71 10.84
N TYR A 307 11.90 7.46 10.80
CA TYR A 307 10.99 6.33 10.91
C TYR A 307 10.52 6.17 12.34
N ASP A 308 9.21 6.12 12.54
CA ASP A 308 8.64 5.79 13.84
C ASP A 308 8.68 4.28 14.09
N SER A 309 8.81 3.89 15.36
CA SER A 309 8.66 2.48 15.75
C SER A 309 7.17 2.12 15.81
N LEU A 310 6.78 1.00 15.20
CA LEU A 310 5.43 0.45 15.26
C LEU A 310 5.43 -0.94 15.90
N LYS A 311 4.52 -1.16 16.84
CA LYS A 311 4.24 -2.47 17.47
C LYS A 311 2.85 -2.97 17.06
N ILE A 312 2.79 -4.24 16.64
CA ILE A 312 1.56 -4.99 16.42
C ILE A 312 1.44 -5.92 17.64
N ASN A 313 0.77 -5.46 18.69
CA ASN A 313 0.45 -6.29 19.85
C ASN A 313 -0.94 -6.92 19.67
#